data_AF-A0A2V3JLD6-F1
#
_entry.id   AF-A0A2V3JLD6-F1
#
_cell.length_a   1.000
_cell.length_b   1.000
_cell.length_c   1.000
_cell.angle_alpha   90.00
_cell.angle_beta   90.00
_cell.angle_gamma   90.00
#
_symmetry.space_group_name_H-M   'P 1'
#
loop_
_entity.id
_entity.type
_entity.pdbx_description
1 polymer ?
#
loop_
_entity_poly.entity_id
_entity_poly.type
_entity_poly.pdbx_seq_one_letter_code
_entity_poly.pdbx_strand_id
1 'polypeptide(L)' 'MSRGEIEVEIRIDGEEIEVNRFVQEMMGNAIAGAISALKGVRMDWNELKITVNRNRSANTNTNTNHVE' A
#
# COMPACT_ATOMS: atom_id res chain seq x y z
N MET A 1 -20.53 15.81 -9.10
CA MET A 1 -20.27 15.14 -7.82
C MET A 1 -19.03 15.78 -7.23
N SER A 2 -19.12 16.40 -6.05
CA SER A 2 -17.93 16.83 -5.32
C SER A 2 -17.10 15.57 -5.09
N ARG A 3 -15.88 15.50 -5.67
CA ARG A 3 -14.96 14.39 -5.38
C ARG A 3 -14.74 14.42 -3.87
N GLY A 4 -15.28 13.44 -3.15
CA GLY A 4 -14.83 13.19 -1.79
C GLY A 4 -13.32 12.96 -1.87
N GLU A 5 -12.56 13.71 -1.09
CA GLU A 5 -11.12 13.52 -1.00
C GLU A 5 -10.89 12.17 -0.29
N ILE A 6 -10.19 11.26 -0.96
CA ILE A 6 -9.83 9.97 -0.37
C ILE A 6 -8.67 10.23 0.56
N GLU A 7 -8.91 10.02 1.85
CA GLU A 7 -7.87 10.06 2.87
C GLU A 7 -7.19 8.69 2.96
N VAL A 8 -5.89 8.68 2.82
CA VAL A 8 -5.03 7.50 2.96
C VAL A 8 -4.32 7.59 4.28
N GLU A 9 -4.44 6.54 5.08
CA GLU A 9 -3.69 6.35 6.30
C GLU A 9 -2.67 5.22 6.08
N ILE A 10 -1.40 5.47 6.42
CA ILE A 10 -0.32 4.48 6.25
C ILE A 10 0.20 4.10 7.63
N ARG A 11 0.15 2.80 7.93
CA ARG A 11 0.80 2.21 9.09
C ARG A 11 1.88 1.22 8.67
N ILE A 12 3.11 1.41 9.13
CA ILE A 12 4.24 0.50 8.89
C ILE A 12 4.62 -0.13 10.23
N ASP A 13 4.58 -1.47 10.29
CA ASP A 13 4.91 -2.23 11.50
C ASP A 13 4.11 -1.77 12.76
N GLY A 14 2.90 -1.23 12.55
CA GLY A 14 2.00 -0.71 13.59
C GLY A 14 2.14 0.79 13.89
N GLU A 15 3.14 1.46 13.31
CA GLU A 15 3.39 2.89 13.49
C GLU A 15 2.73 3.71 12.37
N GLU A 16 2.01 4.76 12.74
CA GLU A 16 1.40 5.70 11.79
C GLU A 16 2.45 6.64 11.20
N ILE A 17 2.47 6.73 9.87
CA ILE A 17 3.42 7.53 9.12
C ILE A 17 2.69 8.74 8.55
N GLU A 18 3.21 9.93 8.84
CA GLU A 18 2.68 11.17 8.27
C GLU A 18 2.82 11.15 6.74
N VAL A 19 1.69 11.36 6.08
CA VAL A 19 1.58 11.36 4.62
C VAL A 19 1.36 12.77 4.11
N ASN A 20 2.26 13.20 3.22
CA ASN A 20 2.13 14.50 2.58
C ASN A 20 1.03 14.48 1.50
N ARG A 21 0.63 15.69 1.06
CA ARG A 21 -0.40 15.90 0.05
C ARG A 21 -0.18 15.12 -1.25
N PHE A 22 1.06 15.05 -1.73
CA PHE A 22 1.37 14.30 -2.96
C PHE A 22 1.08 12.81 -2.79
N VAL A 23 1.51 12.22 -1.66
CA VAL A 23 1.27 10.79 -1.38
C VAL A 23 -0.22 10.51 -1.18
N GLN A 24 -0.94 11.40 -0.47
CA GLN A 24 -2.40 11.33 -0.32
C GLN A 24 -3.11 11.25 -1.68
N GLU A 25 -2.85 12.23 -2.56
CA GLU A 25 -3.48 12.31 -3.88
C GLU A 25 -3.07 11.12 -4.76
N MET A 26 -1.78 10.75 -4.78
CA MET A 26 -1.28 9.65 -5.60
C MET A 26 -1.90 8.31 -5.19
N MET A 27 -1.82 7.95 -3.90
CA MET A 27 -2.30 6.67 -3.42
C MET A 27 -3.82 6.60 -3.41
N GLY A 28 -4.51 7.66 -3.00
CA GLY A 28 -5.97 7.71 -2.99
C GLY A 28 -6.56 7.45 -4.38
N ASN A 29 -6.02 8.12 -5.41
CA ASN A 29 -6.46 7.91 -6.79
C ASN A 29 -6.14 6.51 -7.31
N ALA A 30 -4.95 5.98 -7.03
CA ALA A 30 -4.57 4.63 -7.45
C ALA A 30 -5.44 3.54 -6.80
N ILE A 31 -5.71 3.68 -5.50
CA ILE A 31 -6.55 2.76 -4.71
C ILE A 31 -8.00 2.79 -5.23
N ALA A 32 -8.58 3.98 -5.43
CA ALA A 32 -9.93 4.08 -6.02
C ALA A 32 -10.00 3.46 -7.42
N GLY A 33 -8.98 3.69 -8.25
CA GLY A 33 -8.90 3.06 -9.56
C GLY A 33 -8.89 1.54 -9.47
N ALA A 34 -8.09 0.98 -8.56
CA ALA A 34 -8.02 -0.47 -8.34
C ALA A 34 -9.35 -1.06 -7.85
N ILE A 35 -10.01 -0.41 -6.87
CA ILE A 35 -11.32 -0.85 -6.37
C ILE A 35 -12.38 -0.81 -7.48
N SER A 36 -12.35 0.21 -8.33
CA SER A 36 -13.34 0.35 -9.41
C SER A 36 -13.35 -0.82 -10.39
N ALA A 37 -12.23 -1.54 -10.50
CA ALA A 37 -12.08 -2.71 -11.35
C ALA A 37 -12.52 -4.03 -10.67
N LEU A 38 -12.79 -4.02 -9.36
CA LEU A 38 -13.22 -5.21 -8.64
C LEU A 38 -14.70 -5.51 -8.89
N LYS A 39 -15.00 -6.76 -9.25
CA LYS A 39 -16.40 -7.22 -9.39
C LYS A 39 -17.03 -7.40 -8.01
N GLY A 40 -18.27 -6.94 -7.87
CA GLY A 40 -19.07 -7.14 -6.65
C GLY A 40 -18.83 -6.13 -5.52
N VAL A 41 -17.99 -5.10 -5.76
CA VAL A 41 -17.83 -3.99 -4.82
C VAL A 41 -18.76 -2.85 -5.21
N ARG A 42 -19.55 -2.34 -4.27
CA ARG A 42 -20.39 -1.16 -4.50
C ARG A 42 -19.51 0.09 -4.52
N MET A 43 -19.85 1.07 -5.36
CA MET A 43 -19.07 2.31 -5.50
C MET A 43 -19.28 3.32 -4.37
N ASP A 44 -20.18 3.03 -3.43
CA ASP A 44 -20.57 3.87 -2.28
C ASP A 44 -19.93 3.38 -0.97
N TRP A 45 -18.73 2.81 -1.03
CA TRP A 45 -18.01 2.36 0.15
C TRP A 45 -17.55 3.55 1.01
N ASN A 46 -17.58 3.37 2.33
CA ASN A 46 -17.13 4.38 3.30
C ASN A 46 -15.69 4.15 3.78
N GLU A 47 -15.24 2.89 3.82
CA GLU A 47 -13.91 2.50 4.30
C GLU A 47 -13.37 1.33 3.47
N LEU A 48 -12.06 1.35 3.21
CA LEU A 48 -11.29 0.26 2.64
C LEU A 48 -10.10 -0.05 3.55
N LYS A 49 -9.88 -1.33 3.86
CA LYS A 49 -8.67 -1.80 4.55
C LYS A 49 -7.79 -2.63 3.61
N ILE A 50 -6.55 -2.19 3.41
CA ILE A 50 -5.53 -2.93 2.64
C ILE A 50 -4.42 -3.39 3.59
N THR A 51 -4.05 -4.67 3.52
CA THR A 51 -2.88 -5.22 4.22
C THR A 51 -1.87 -5.71 3.20
N VAL A 52 -0.63 -5.21 3.27
CA VAL A 52 0.47 -5.64 2.40
C VAL A 52 1.54 -6.32 3.26
N ASN A 53 1.83 -7.59 2.98
CA ASN A 53 2.88 -8.35 3.66
C ASN A 53 4.10 -8.47 2.76
N ARG A 54 5.26 -7.95 3.19
CA ARG A 54 6.53 -8.24 2.52
C ARG A 54 6.99 -9.65 2.93
N ASN A 55 7.02 -10.60 2.00
CA ASN A 55 7.70 -11.86 2.27
C ASN A 55 9.21 -11.65 2.08
N ARG A 56 9.96 -11.54 3.19
CA ARG A 56 11.43 -11.48 3.14
C ARG A 56 11.95 -12.88 2.84
N SER A 57 12.00 -13.27 1.57
CA SER A 57 12.82 -14.42 1.17
C SER A 57 14.29 -14.02 1.31
N ALA A 58 14.92 -14.42 2.41
CA ALA A 58 16.35 -14.26 2.61
C ALA A 58 17.08 -15.30 1.73
N ASN A 59 17.68 -14.86 0.63
CA ASN A 59 18.69 -15.65 -0.06
C ASN A 59 20.07 -15.05 0.28
N THR A 60 20.73 -15.61 1.30
CA THR A 60 22.12 -15.29 1.64
C THR A 60 23.00 -16.50 1.31
N ASN A 61 23.38 -16.65 0.04
CA ASN A 61 24.51 -17.49 -0.32
C ASN A 61 25.81 -16.68 -0.16
N THR A 62 26.37 -16.67 1.04
CA THR A 62 27.78 -16.30 1.25
C THR A 62 28.64 -17.53 1.06
N ASN A 63 29.11 -17.77 -0.16
CA ASN A 63 30.24 -18.68 -0.37
C ASN A 63 31.52 -17.87 -0.14
N THR A 64 32.11 -18.07 1.03
CA THR A 64 33.38 -17.49 1.48
C THR A 64 34.50 -17.94 0.56
N ASN A 65 35.31 -16.99 0.08
CA ASN A 65 36.53 -17.25 -0.66
C ASN A 65 37.43 -18.23 0.12
N HIS A 66 37.74 -19.37 -0.49
CA HIS A 66 38.83 -20.23 -0.06
C HIS A 66 40.12 -19.63 -0.63
N VAL A 67 40.94 -19.07 0.26
CA VAL A 67 42.35 -18.79 0.00
C VAL A 67 43.12 -19.84 0.80
N GLU A 68 43.64 -20.85 0.11
CA GLU A 68 45.02 -21.36 0.14
C GLU A 68 45.13 -22.61 -0.74
#